data_AF-A0A960JZL6-F1
#
_entry.id   AF-A0A960JZL6-F1
#
_cell.length_a   1.000
_cell.length_b   1.000
_cell.length_c   1.000
_cell.angle_alpha   90.00
_cell.angle_beta   90.00
_cell.angle_gamma   90.00
#
_symmetry.space_group_name_H-M   'P 1'
#
loop_
_entity.id
_entity.type
_entity.pdbx_description
1 polymer ?
#
loop_
_entity_poly.entity_id
_entity_poly.type
_entity_poly.pdbx_seq_one_letter_code
_entity_poly.pdbx_strand_id
1 'polypeptide(L)'
;MAWPETGPTPALLDPCAGDGEALAALVEAFPHRPQVFACEMERRRAQALKERFPCHQGIFHGDAFGLRSCSESQGAALCYLNPPYDHDPDFGRLEHRFLVRFTSFLAPGYGWLLYVVPAAAVRASAAHLAQHFEDLSAYRFPDPEYQAFGQVVVLGRRRSLPARVADPFVLEDVETWGERPGDLPPLPERPSPHLVEWSWEAPADLSLEHRTYDPHEALEGFRVLDHCGYQDRTAAGLLGHTYSTAAPPRAAHIALALSAGLFNGQEIEPNEPGRFPSLLVKGVFRRELLRIKENRDEEGAVESHVDIEQPRL
;
A
#
# COMPACT_ATOMS: atom_id res chain seq x y z
N MET A 1 -4.76 -39.56 -7.16
CA MET A 1 -6.01 -38.77 -7.13
C MET A 1 -5.74 -37.58 -8.02
N ALA A 2 -6.33 -37.52 -9.22
CA ALA A 2 -6.11 -36.42 -10.15
C ALA A 2 -6.98 -35.24 -9.69
N TRP A 3 -6.33 -34.13 -9.39
CA TRP A 3 -6.95 -32.90 -8.89
C TRP A 3 -7.46 -32.07 -10.07
N PRO A 4 -8.57 -31.32 -9.92
CA PRO A 4 -9.21 -30.64 -11.05
C PRO A 4 -8.33 -29.49 -11.59
N GLU A 5 -8.09 -29.50 -12.90
CA GLU A 5 -7.24 -28.55 -13.65
C GLU A 5 -7.86 -27.14 -13.86
N THR A 6 -8.96 -26.81 -13.18
CA THR A 6 -9.81 -25.64 -13.52
C THR A 6 -10.02 -24.66 -12.35
N GLY A 7 -8.93 -24.28 -11.66
CA GLY A 7 -8.92 -23.19 -10.68
C GLY A 7 -8.03 -22.01 -11.14
N PRO A 8 -8.20 -20.80 -10.59
CA PRO A 8 -7.32 -19.67 -10.90
C PRO A 8 -5.88 -19.95 -10.46
N THR A 9 -4.91 -19.60 -11.31
CA THR A 9 -3.49 -19.85 -11.06
C THR A 9 -2.96 -18.94 -9.93
N PRO A 10 -2.48 -19.48 -8.80
CA PRO A 10 -1.97 -18.70 -7.66
C PRO A 10 -0.88 -17.71 -8.06
N ALA A 11 -0.88 -16.53 -7.46
CA ALA A 11 0.15 -15.52 -7.68
C ALA A 11 1.14 -15.45 -6.51
N LEU A 12 2.44 -15.48 -6.81
CA LEU A 12 3.52 -15.16 -5.89
C LEU A 12 4.00 -13.73 -6.13
N LEU A 13 4.23 -13.00 -5.05
CA LEU A 13 4.78 -11.65 -5.08
C LEU A 13 6.11 -11.59 -4.33
N ASP A 14 7.11 -10.96 -4.95
CA ASP A 14 8.37 -10.55 -4.30
C ASP A 14 8.71 -9.10 -4.69
N PRO A 15 8.46 -8.12 -3.82
CA PRO A 15 8.70 -6.72 -4.15
C PRO A 15 10.19 -6.32 -4.05
N CYS A 16 11.09 -7.21 -3.63
CA CYS A 16 12.53 -6.96 -3.46
C CYS A 16 13.34 -8.16 -3.95
N ALA A 17 13.10 -8.55 -5.19
CA ALA A 17 13.43 -9.90 -5.65
C ALA A 17 14.91 -10.18 -5.88
N GLY A 18 15.78 -9.16 -5.87
CA GLY A 18 17.20 -9.34 -6.18
C GLY A 18 17.37 -9.94 -7.57
N ASP A 19 18.15 -11.01 -7.67
CA ASP A 19 18.34 -11.79 -8.90
C ASP A 19 17.32 -12.93 -9.09
N GLY A 20 16.36 -13.05 -8.18
CA GLY A 20 15.28 -14.02 -8.22
C GLY A 20 15.63 -15.41 -7.69
N GLU A 21 16.76 -15.61 -7.02
CA GLU A 21 17.14 -16.93 -6.48
C GLU A 21 16.10 -17.49 -5.49
N ALA A 22 15.75 -16.73 -4.46
CA ALA A 22 14.76 -17.14 -3.46
C ALA A 22 13.38 -17.39 -4.08
N LEU A 23 12.98 -16.52 -5.01
CA LEU A 23 11.72 -16.64 -5.72
C LEU A 23 11.66 -17.90 -6.59
N ALA A 24 12.78 -18.29 -7.23
CA ALA A 24 12.83 -19.52 -8.01
C ALA A 24 12.70 -20.77 -7.12
N ALA A 25 13.35 -20.79 -5.95
CA ALA A 25 13.19 -21.87 -4.98
C ALA A 25 11.73 -21.97 -4.49
N LEU A 26 11.06 -20.83 -4.25
CA LEU A 26 9.64 -20.81 -3.88
C LEU A 26 8.73 -21.32 -4.99
N VAL A 27 8.99 -20.95 -6.24
CA VAL A 27 8.24 -21.44 -7.41
C VAL A 27 8.38 -22.95 -7.56
N GLU A 28 9.58 -23.50 -7.34
CA GLU A 28 9.83 -24.95 -7.39
C GLU A 28 9.15 -25.71 -6.25
N ALA A 29 9.13 -25.13 -5.04
CA ALA A 29 8.45 -25.70 -3.88
C ALA A 29 6.91 -25.58 -3.97
N PHE A 30 6.39 -24.78 -4.90
CA PHE A 30 4.95 -24.55 -5.04
C PHE A 30 4.26 -25.75 -5.73
N PRO A 31 3.12 -26.26 -5.21
CA PRO A 31 2.46 -27.46 -5.74
C PRO A 31 2.03 -27.36 -7.22
N HIS A 32 1.73 -26.15 -7.68
CA HIS A 32 1.37 -25.85 -9.06
C HIS A 32 2.19 -24.67 -9.53
N ARG A 33 2.46 -24.58 -10.84
CA ARG A 33 3.21 -23.45 -11.41
C ARG A 33 2.45 -22.14 -11.18
N PRO A 34 2.93 -21.24 -10.30
CA PRO A 34 2.22 -20.01 -10.00
C PRO A 34 2.52 -18.93 -11.05
N GLN A 35 1.68 -17.90 -11.07
CA GLN A 35 2.05 -16.61 -11.64
C GLN A 35 3.09 -15.94 -10.73
N VAL A 36 4.02 -15.22 -11.33
CA VAL A 36 5.15 -14.61 -10.61
C VAL A 36 5.14 -13.13 -10.86
N PHE A 37 5.10 -12.37 -9.78
CA PHE A 37 5.21 -10.93 -9.74
C PHE A 37 6.43 -10.56 -8.91
N ALA A 38 7.35 -9.81 -9.51
CA ALA A 38 8.61 -9.49 -8.88
C ALA A 38 9.06 -8.08 -9.27
N CYS A 39 9.68 -7.36 -8.34
CA CYS A 39 10.26 -6.06 -8.60
C CYS A 39 11.67 -5.99 -8.03
N GLU A 40 12.59 -5.45 -8.81
CA GLU A 40 13.96 -5.20 -8.39
C GLU A 40 14.41 -3.82 -8.86
N MET A 41 15.03 -3.06 -7.97
CA MET A 41 15.43 -1.67 -8.22
C MET A 41 16.80 -1.56 -8.88
N GLU A 42 17.75 -2.43 -8.55
CA GLU A 42 19.10 -2.40 -9.09
C GLU A 42 19.14 -3.08 -10.47
N ARG A 43 19.68 -2.36 -11.45
CA ARG A 43 19.59 -2.74 -12.87
C ARG A 43 20.18 -4.12 -13.18
N ARG A 44 21.34 -4.47 -12.63
CA ARG A 44 22.00 -5.75 -12.94
C ARG A 44 21.22 -6.92 -12.34
N ARG A 45 20.78 -6.78 -11.09
CA ARG A 45 19.92 -7.77 -10.42
C ARG A 45 18.58 -7.93 -11.13
N ALA A 46 17.94 -6.83 -11.53
CA ALA A 46 16.70 -6.86 -12.30
C ALA A 46 16.87 -7.54 -13.68
N GLN A 47 18.01 -7.36 -14.33
CA GLN A 47 18.33 -8.08 -15.56
C GLN A 47 18.44 -9.59 -15.31
N ALA A 48 19.19 -10.01 -14.28
CA ALA A 48 19.33 -11.42 -13.91
C ALA A 48 17.97 -12.04 -13.54
N LEU A 49 17.13 -11.32 -12.79
CA LEU A 49 15.77 -11.71 -12.47
C LEU A 49 14.92 -11.94 -13.73
N LYS A 50 15.01 -11.04 -14.72
CA LYS A 50 14.27 -11.17 -15.99
C LYS A 50 14.77 -12.34 -16.83
N GLU A 51 16.07 -12.59 -16.85
CA GLU A 51 16.68 -13.76 -17.51
C GLU A 51 16.26 -15.08 -16.84
N ARG A 52 16.06 -15.07 -15.52
CA ARG A 52 15.56 -16.22 -14.74
C ARG A 52 14.07 -16.50 -14.98
N PHE A 53 13.26 -15.47 -15.22
CA PHE A 53 11.82 -15.57 -15.46
C PHE A 53 11.39 -15.00 -16.83
N PRO A 54 11.93 -15.50 -17.96
CA PRO A 54 11.80 -14.86 -19.28
C PRO A 54 10.38 -14.86 -19.85
N CYS A 55 9.53 -15.79 -19.40
CA CYS A 55 8.14 -15.92 -19.85
C CYS A 55 7.13 -15.24 -18.92
N HIS A 56 7.57 -14.55 -17.87
CA HIS A 56 6.70 -13.90 -16.90
C HIS A 56 6.55 -12.41 -17.21
N GLN A 57 5.30 -11.96 -17.37
CA GLN A 57 4.99 -10.54 -17.61
C GLN A 57 5.03 -9.68 -16.34
N GLY A 58 4.99 -10.32 -15.16
CA GLY A 58 5.01 -9.65 -13.85
C GLY A 58 6.41 -9.29 -13.33
N ILE A 59 7.44 -9.23 -14.18
CA ILE A 59 8.81 -8.91 -13.76
C ILE A 59 9.11 -7.45 -14.07
N PHE A 60 9.30 -6.65 -13.01
CA PHE A 60 9.47 -5.21 -13.10
C PHE A 60 10.87 -4.77 -12.66
N HIS A 61 11.38 -3.70 -13.28
CA HIS A 61 12.60 -3.02 -12.88
C HIS A 61 12.25 -1.61 -12.41
N GLY A 62 12.56 -1.29 -11.16
CA GLY A 62 12.33 0.03 -10.57
C GLY A 62 12.01 -0.01 -9.08
N ASP A 63 11.57 1.13 -8.55
CA ASP A 63 11.12 1.24 -7.16
C ASP A 63 9.83 0.42 -6.96
N ALA A 64 9.84 -0.52 -6.02
CA ALA A 64 8.71 -1.36 -5.69
C ALA A 64 7.48 -0.54 -5.22
N PHE A 65 7.68 0.65 -4.64
CA PHE A 65 6.57 1.55 -4.30
C PHE A 65 5.86 2.12 -5.54
N GLY A 66 6.45 1.99 -6.73
CA GLY A 66 5.82 2.27 -8.03
C GLY A 66 4.80 1.22 -8.48
N LEU A 67 4.78 0.03 -7.86
CA LEU A 67 3.80 -1.01 -8.16
C LEU A 67 2.38 -0.58 -7.77
N ARG A 68 1.39 -0.95 -8.58
CA ARG A 68 -0.03 -0.72 -8.36
C ARG A 68 -0.79 -2.01 -8.63
N SER A 69 -1.70 -2.37 -7.73
CA SER A 69 -2.68 -3.43 -7.99
C SER A 69 -3.77 -2.87 -8.88
N CYS A 70 -4.12 -3.59 -9.94
CA CYS A 70 -5.20 -3.23 -10.85
C CYS A 70 -6.58 -3.73 -10.37
N SER A 71 -6.62 -4.44 -9.23
CA SER A 71 -7.83 -4.99 -8.62
C SER A 71 -7.79 -4.83 -7.10
N GLU A 72 -8.90 -4.43 -6.50
CA GLU A 72 -9.02 -4.25 -5.04
C GLU A 72 -9.50 -5.52 -4.32
N SER A 73 -10.13 -6.45 -5.04
CA SER A 73 -10.72 -7.68 -4.50
C SER A 73 -9.86 -8.93 -4.71
N GLN A 74 -8.71 -8.79 -5.38
CA GLN A 74 -7.81 -9.88 -5.74
C GLN A 74 -6.38 -9.57 -5.26
N GLY A 75 -5.58 -10.61 -5.00
CA GLY A 75 -4.24 -10.43 -4.45
C GLY A 75 -3.37 -11.67 -4.57
N ALA A 76 -2.09 -11.53 -4.22
CA ALA A 76 -1.15 -12.63 -4.16
C ALA A 76 -1.57 -13.69 -3.13
N ALA A 77 -1.41 -14.96 -3.51
CA ALA A 77 -1.54 -16.08 -2.59
C ALA A 77 -0.37 -16.10 -1.59
N LEU A 78 0.81 -15.63 -2.00
CA LEU A 78 2.00 -15.53 -1.17
C LEU A 78 2.76 -14.24 -1.48
N CYS A 79 3.24 -13.55 -0.46
CA CYS A 79 4.23 -12.49 -0.57
C CYS A 79 5.49 -12.91 0.17
N TYR A 80 6.56 -13.17 -0.57
CA TYR A 80 7.89 -13.30 0.00
C TYR A 80 8.46 -11.90 0.15
N LEU A 81 8.54 -11.43 1.39
CA LEU A 81 8.94 -10.07 1.72
C LEU A 81 10.29 -10.10 2.43
N ASN A 82 11.35 -9.91 1.66
CA ASN A 82 12.71 -9.70 2.15
C ASN A 82 13.17 -8.28 1.79
N PRO A 83 12.67 -7.25 2.50
CA PRO A 83 12.91 -5.86 2.15
C PRO A 83 14.36 -5.43 2.42
N PRO A 84 14.84 -4.31 1.86
CA PRO A 84 16.14 -3.76 2.24
C PRO A 84 16.18 -3.43 3.74
N TYR A 85 17.26 -3.83 4.41
CA TYR A 85 17.45 -3.59 5.84
C TYR A 85 18.08 -2.23 6.07
N ASP A 86 17.24 -1.21 6.18
CA ASP A 86 17.70 0.17 6.31
C ASP A 86 16.69 1.04 7.06
N HIS A 87 17.15 2.21 7.49
CA HIS A 87 16.35 3.22 8.16
C HIS A 87 16.27 4.49 7.30
N ASP A 88 15.06 4.82 6.87
CA ASP A 88 14.74 6.09 6.23
C ASP A 88 14.61 7.20 7.30
N PRO A 89 15.30 8.34 7.16
CA PRO A 89 15.24 9.43 8.15
C PRO A 89 13.83 9.98 8.40
N ASP A 90 12.98 10.00 7.37
CA ASP A 90 11.65 10.60 7.41
C ASP A 90 10.55 9.57 7.69
N PHE A 91 10.75 8.33 7.23
CA PHE A 91 9.72 7.28 7.26
C PHE A 91 10.04 6.10 8.19
N GLY A 92 11.18 6.14 8.88
CA GLY A 92 11.62 5.10 9.80
C GLY A 92 12.11 3.85 9.08
N ARG A 93 11.93 2.68 9.68
CA ARG A 93 12.43 1.42 9.13
C ARG A 93 11.80 1.06 7.79
N LEU A 94 12.64 0.80 6.79
CA LEU A 94 12.17 0.38 5.48
C LEU A 94 11.42 -0.95 5.56
N GLU A 95 11.84 -1.88 6.40
CA GLU A 95 11.17 -3.18 6.47
C GLU A 95 9.70 -3.05 6.89
N HIS A 96 9.43 -2.22 7.91
CA HIS A 96 8.07 -1.89 8.32
C HIS A 96 7.28 -1.20 7.21
N ARG A 97 7.90 -0.22 6.52
CA ARG A 97 7.26 0.51 5.43
C ARG A 97 6.89 -0.41 4.26
N PHE A 98 7.76 -1.35 3.92
CA PHE A 98 7.51 -2.39 2.92
C PHE A 98 6.38 -3.32 3.38
N LEU A 99 6.38 -3.77 4.64
CA LEU A 99 5.30 -4.59 5.20
C LEU A 99 3.94 -3.90 5.08
N VAL A 100 3.84 -2.65 5.53
CA VAL A 100 2.61 -1.85 5.42
C VAL A 100 2.17 -1.75 3.97
N ARG A 101 3.11 -1.42 3.05
CA ARG A 101 2.82 -1.22 1.63
C ARG A 101 2.31 -2.49 0.95
N PHE A 102 2.97 -3.62 1.16
CA PHE A 102 2.70 -4.86 0.44
C PHE A 102 1.67 -5.76 1.13
N THR A 103 1.25 -5.44 2.35
CA THR A 103 0.08 -6.06 2.98
C THR A 103 -1.14 -5.95 2.07
N SER A 104 -1.36 -4.79 1.42
CA SER A 104 -2.53 -4.59 0.54
C SER A 104 -2.50 -5.42 -0.74
N PHE A 105 -1.36 -6.03 -1.09
CA PHE A 105 -1.17 -6.82 -2.31
C PHE A 105 -1.46 -8.31 -2.12
N LEU A 106 -1.54 -8.79 -0.87
CA LEU A 106 -1.94 -10.16 -0.54
C LEU A 106 -3.45 -10.37 -0.72
N ALA A 107 -3.93 -11.56 -1.06
CA ALA A 107 -5.36 -11.82 -1.11
C ALA A 107 -5.99 -11.64 0.30
N PRO A 108 -7.00 -10.76 0.50
CA PRO A 108 -7.64 -10.61 1.81
C PRO A 108 -8.28 -11.92 2.29
N GLY A 109 -7.91 -12.39 3.49
CA GLY A 109 -8.42 -13.63 4.09
C GLY A 109 -7.66 -14.89 3.70
N TYR A 110 -6.82 -14.84 2.66
CA TYR A 110 -6.20 -16.05 2.08
C TYR A 110 -4.70 -15.92 1.85
N GLY A 111 -4.20 -14.70 1.60
CA GLY A 111 -2.82 -14.46 1.22
C GLY A 111 -1.86 -14.63 2.38
N TRP A 112 -0.75 -15.31 2.14
CA TRP A 112 0.27 -15.59 3.13
C TRP A 112 1.47 -14.66 3.00
N LEU A 113 1.95 -14.16 4.14
CA LEU A 113 3.18 -13.39 4.23
C LEU A 113 4.32 -14.30 4.71
N LEU A 114 5.45 -14.26 3.99
CA LEU A 114 6.76 -14.74 4.46
C LEU A 114 7.66 -13.51 4.64
N TYR A 115 7.80 -13.02 5.86
CA TYR A 115 8.52 -11.78 6.15
C TYR A 115 9.89 -12.07 6.74
N VAL A 116 10.93 -11.95 5.92
CA VAL A 116 12.33 -12.24 6.27
C VAL A 116 13.04 -10.94 6.62
N VAL A 117 13.37 -10.76 7.91
CA VAL A 117 13.92 -9.52 8.44
C VAL A 117 14.85 -9.74 9.63
N PRO A 118 15.68 -8.76 10.02
CA PRO A 118 16.35 -8.78 11.32
C PRO A 118 15.31 -8.74 12.44
N ALA A 119 15.57 -9.45 13.55
CA ALA A 119 14.64 -9.52 14.69
C ALA A 119 14.11 -8.16 15.18
N ALA A 120 14.96 -7.13 15.19
CA ALA A 120 14.56 -5.78 15.59
C ALA A 120 13.43 -5.19 14.72
N ALA A 121 13.26 -5.66 13.47
CA ALA A 121 12.24 -5.15 12.54
C ALA A 121 10.86 -5.73 12.85
N VAL A 122 10.84 -6.92 13.46
CA VAL A 122 9.61 -7.56 13.94
C VAL A 122 8.96 -6.68 15.01
N ARG A 123 9.73 -6.21 15.99
CA ARG A 123 9.23 -5.29 17.03
C ARG A 123 8.64 -4.01 16.43
N ALA A 124 9.37 -3.36 15.52
CA ALA A 124 8.88 -2.15 14.85
C ALA A 124 7.60 -2.39 14.03
N SER A 125 7.35 -3.65 13.65
CA SER A 125 6.20 -4.06 12.85
C SER A 125 5.07 -4.69 13.66
N ALA A 126 5.23 -4.84 14.98
CA ALA A 126 4.38 -5.68 15.82
C ALA A 126 2.91 -5.28 15.78
N ALA A 127 2.60 -3.99 15.91
CA ALA A 127 1.24 -3.47 15.82
C ALA A 127 0.58 -3.79 14.47
N HIS A 128 1.31 -3.60 13.37
CA HIS A 128 0.80 -3.88 12.03
C HIS A 128 0.58 -5.38 11.81
N LEU A 129 1.53 -6.22 12.24
CA LEU A 129 1.42 -7.68 12.17
C LEU A 129 0.19 -8.16 12.96
N ALA A 130 0.04 -7.76 14.22
CA ALA A 130 -1.06 -8.16 15.08
C ALA A 130 -2.44 -7.67 14.57
N GLN A 131 -2.47 -6.52 13.89
CA GLN A 131 -3.70 -5.94 13.35
C GLN A 131 -4.14 -6.55 12.02
N HIS A 132 -3.20 -6.84 11.11
CA HIS A 132 -3.49 -7.22 9.73
C HIS A 132 -3.38 -8.72 9.44
N PHE A 133 -2.73 -9.47 10.32
CA PHE A 133 -2.47 -10.88 10.13
C PHE A 133 -3.04 -11.73 11.26
N GLU A 134 -3.29 -12.99 10.95
CA GLU A 134 -3.67 -14.07 11.86
C GLU A 134 -2.83 -15.31 11.55
N ASP A 135 -2.94 -16.34 12.39
CA ASP A 135 -2.12 -17.55 12.28
C ASP A 135 -0.62 -17.21 12.24
N LEU A 136 -0.22 -16.21 13.04
CA LEU A 136 1.15 -15.70 13.09
C LEU A 136 2.07 -16.73 13.76
N SER A 137 3.23 -16.94 13.15
CA SER A 137 4.32 -17.72 13.74
C SER A 137 5.67 -17.11 13.34
N ALA A 138 6.69 -17.31 14.17
CA ALA A 138 8.02 -16.81 13.89
C ALA A 138 9.08 -17.88 14.14
N TYR A 139 10.12 -17.85 13.32
CA TYR A 139 11.26 -18.76 13.40
C TYR A 139 12.54 -17.96 13.21
N ARG A 140 13.60 -18.35 13.92
CA ARG A 140 14.94 -17.86 13.61
C ARG A 140 15.58 -18.74 12.54
N PHE A 141 16.54 -18.18 11.81
CA PHE A 141 17.37 -19.00 10.92
C PHE A 141 18.17 -20.05 11.72
N PRO A 142 18.59 -21.16 11.10
CA PRO A 142 19.51 -22.09 11.75
C PRO A 142 20.88 -21.44 11.98
N ASP A 143 21.65 -22.01 12.90
CA ASP A 143 23.04 -21.62 13.09
C ASP A 143 23.92 -22.38 12.06
N PRO A 144 24.96 -21.73 11.48
CA PRO A 144 25.57 -20.47 11.90
C PRO A 144 24.97 -19.19 11.29
N GLU A 145 24.04 -19.28 10.32
CA GLU A 145 23.49 -18.13 9.60
C GLU A 145 22.83 -17.12 10.54
N TYR A 146 22.08 -17.61 11.53
CA TYR A 146 21.45 -16.75 12.54
C TYR A 146 22.49 -16.00 13.40
N GLN A 147 23.61 -16.62 13.77
CA GLN A 147 24.67 -15.93 14.51
C GLN A 147 25.32 -14.82 13.68
N ALA A 148 25.40 -14.99 12.35
CA ALA A 148 25.99 -14.00 11.46
C ALA A 148 25.06 -12.82 11.17
N PHE A 149 23.75 -13.08 10.98
CA PHE A 149 22.83 -12.08 10.43
C PHE A 149 21.63 -11.73 11.33
N GLY A 150 21.35 -12.52 12.37
CA GLY A 150 20.23 -12.27 13.30
C GLY A 150 18.86 -12.28 12.63
N GLN A 151 18.73 -12.97 11.49
CA GLN A 151 17.53 -12.99 10.68
C GLN A 151 16.49 -13.95 11.26
N VAL A 152 15.23 -13.51 11.16
CA VAL A 152 14.05 -14.27 11.51
C VAL A 152 13.09 -14.25 10.33
N VAL A 153 12.18 -15.22 10.28
CA VAL A 153 11.04 -15.21 9.39
C VAL A 153 9.76 -15.17 10.21
N VAL A 154 8.87 -14.25 9.87
CA VAL A 154 7.50 -14.20 10.39
C VAL A 154 6.55 -14.68 9.29
N LEU A 155 5.75 -15.68 9.62
CA LEU A 155 4.66 -16.19 8.79
C LEU A 155 3.34 -15.64 9.30
N GLY A 156 2.39 -15.33 8.41
CA GLY A 156 1.03 -14.99 8.82
C GLY A 156 0.07 -14.95 7.64
N ARG A 157 -1.20 -15.28 7.89
CA ARG A 157 -2.29 -15.14 6.93
C ARG A 157 -2.87 -13.74 7.02
N ARG A 158 -3.00 -13.05 5.88
CA ARG A 158 -3.66 -11.75 5.80
C ARG A 158 -5.13 -11.91 6.18
N ARG A 159 -5.60 -11.13 7.14
CA ARG A 159 -7.03 -11.05 7.49
C ARG A 159 -7.85 -10.44 6.34
N SER A 160 -9.11 -10.85 6.21
CA SER A 160 -10.03 -10.25 5.23
C SER A 160 -10.23 -8.76 5.49
N LEU A 161 -10.33 -8.38 6.76
CA LEU A 161 -10.35 -7.00 7.23
C LEU A 161 -9.37 -6.86 8.41
N PRO A 162 -8.67 -5.72 8.55
CA PRO A 162 -7.84 -5.48 9.73
C PRO A 162 -8.69 -5.48 11.00
N ALA A 163 -8.10 -5.96 12.09
CA ALA A 163 -8.71 -5.84 13.41
C ALA A 163 -8.87 -4.35 13.77
N ARG A 164 -10.01 -3.97 14.38
CA ARG A 164 -10.21 -2.59 14.85
C ARG A 164 -9.23 -2.23 15.97
N VAL A 165 -8.91 -3.22 16.80
CA VAL A 165 -7.92 -3.15 17.88
C VAL A 165 -7.12 -4.45 17.78
N ALA A 166 -5.79 -4.35 17.79
CA ALA A 166 -4.93 -5.52 17.83
C ALA A 166 -5.17 -6.32 19.12
N ASP A 167 -5.16 -7.65 19.02
CA ASP A 167 -5.22 -8.50 20.22
C ASP A 167 -3.96 -8.24 21.07
N PRO A 168 -4.10 -7.83 22.35
CA PRO A 168 -2.97 -7.53 23.21
C PRO A 168 -2.01 -8.71 23.39
N PHE A 169 -2.51 -9.95 23.42
CA PHE A 169 -1.67 -11.14 23.58
C PHE A 169 -0.85 -11.40 22.32
N VAL A 170 -1.48 -11.29 21.14
CA VAL A 170 -0.77 -11.42 19.86
C VAL A 170 0.27 -10.31 19.73
N LEU A 171 -0.05 -9.07 20.11
CA LEU A 171 0.90 -7.97 20.08
C LEU A 171 2.12 -8.25 20.98
N GLU A 172 1.89 -8.68 22.23
CA GLU A 172 2.94 -9.04 23.18
C GLU A 172 3.82 -10.19 22.68
N ASP A 173 3.22 -11.21 22.05
CA ASP A 173 3.96 -12.31 21.43
C ASP A 173 4.88 -11.80 20.30
N VAL A 174 4.37 -10.98 19.38
CA VAL A 174 5.17 -10.42 18.28
C VAL A 174 6.28 -9.50 18.78
N GLU A 175 6.01 -8.68 19.81
CA GLU A 175 7.04 -7.86 20.45
C GLU A 175 8.12 -8.74 21.09
N THR A 176 7.72 -9.82 21.77
CA THR A 176 8.63 -10.79 22.38
C THR A 176 9.54 -11.45 21.34
N TRP A 177 9.03 -11.78 20.15
CA TRP A 177 9.86 -12.34 19.06
C TRP A 177 11.00 -11.40 18.65
N GLY A 178 10.74 -10.09 18.65
CA GLY A 178 11.75 -9.08 18.35
C GLY A 178 12.72 -8.80 19.50
N GLU A 179 12.27 -8.92 20.76
CA GLU A 179 13.09 -8.70 21.96
C GLU A 179 13.99 -9.88 22.30
N ARG A 180 13.46 -11.11 22.14
CA ARG A 180 14.12 -12.36 22.51
C ARG A 180 14.15 -13.33 21.33
N PRO A 181 14.76 -12.96 20.19
CA PRO A 181 14.76 -13.81 19.00
C PRO A 181 15.52 -15.13 19.17
N GLY A 182 16.39 -15.24 20.19
CA GLY A 182 17.07 -16.49 20.52
C GLY A 182 16.15 -17.57 21.10
N ASP A 183 15.00 -17.16 21.66
CA ASP A 183 13.96 -18.07 22.18
C ASP A 183 13.10 -18.65 21.04
N LEU A 184 13.18 -18.09 19.83
CA LEU A 184 12.45 -18.59 18.68
C LEU A 184 12.97 -19.98 18.26
N PRO A 185 12.07 -20.88 17.83
CA PRO A 185 12.50 -22.15 17.25
C PRO A 185 13.30 -21.89 15.97
N PRO A 186 14.39 -22.64 15.72
CA PRO A 186 15.05 -22.59 14.43
C PRO A 186 14.12 -23.12 13.34
N LEU A 187 14.24 -22.57 12.13
CA LEU A 187 13.55 -23.08 10.95
C LEU A 187 13.85 -24.58 10.78
N PRO A 188 12.81 -25.44 10.67
CA PRO A 188 13.03 -26.87 10.57
C PRO A 188 13.54 -27.26 9.18
N GLU A 189 14.48 -28.20 9.10
CA GLU A 189 14.99 -28.75 7.84
C GLU A 189 13.91 -29.48 7.01
N ARG A 190 12.82 -29.91 7.65
CA ARG A 190 11.68 -30.58 7.00
C ARG A 190 10.37 -29.92 7.40
N PRO A 191 9.44 -29.72 6.47
CA PRO A 191 8.13 -29.18 6.79
C PRO A 191 7.39 -30.14 7.74
N SER A 192 6.97 -29.63 8.89
CA SER A 192 6.05 -30.35 9.79
C SER A 192 4.62 -30.23 9.22
N PRO A 193 3.80 -31.30 9.24
CA PRO A 193 2.42 -31.26 8.70
C PRO A 193 1.49 -30.25 9.41
N HIS A 194 1.94 -29.61 10.49
CA HIS A 194 1.22 -28.57 11.21
C HIS A 194 1.58 -27.14 10.76
N LEU A 195 2.38 -26.97 9.70
CA LEU A 195 2.94 -25.66 9.38
C LEU A 195 1.97 -24.67 8.75
N VAL A 196 0.79 -25.13 8.26
CA VAL A 196 -0.41 -24.35 7.85
C VAL A 196 -1.27 -25.20 6.89
N GLU A 197 -2.60 -25.20 7.07
CA GLU A 197 -3.53 -25.69 6.05
C GLU A 197 -3.76 -24.58 5.00
N TRP A 198 -3.23 -24.79 3.79
CA TRP A 198 -3.38 -23.85 2.69
C TRP A 198 -4.52 -24.27 1.77
N SER A 199 -5.52 -23.40 1.57
CA SER A 199 -6.62 -23.61 0.62
C SER A 199 -6.60 -22.54 -0.48
N TRP A 200 -6.87 -22.97 -1.71
CA TRP A 200 -6.78 -22.14 -2.93
C TRP A 200 -8.14 -21.61 -3.40
N GLU A 201 -9.13 -21.47 -2.52
CA GLU A 201 -10.47 -20.99 -2.90
C GLU A 201 -10.53 -19.46 -3.18
N ALA A 202 -9.39 -18.77 -3.16
CA ALA A 202 -9.28 -17.33 -3.35
C ALA A 202 -9.13 -16.93 -4.83
N PRO A 203 -9.61 -15.74 -5.25
CA PRO A 203 -9.36 -15.23 -6.58
C PRO A 203 -7.88 -14.84 -6.73
N ALA A 204 -7.10 -15.77 -7.26
CA ALA A 204 -5.67 -15.65 -7.51
C ALA A 204 -5.32 -14.85 -8.79
N ASP A 205 -6.06 -13.79 -9.06
CA ASP A 205 -5.83 -12.93 -10.23
C ASP A 205 -5.21 -11.62 -9.75
N LEU A 206 -3.90 -11.68 -9.48
CA LEU A 206 -3.13 -10.47 -9.23
C LEU A 206 -2.74 -9.89 -10.59
N SER A 207 -3.11 -8.64 -10.84
CA SER A 207 -2.62 -7.87 -11.97
C SER A 207 -1.88 -6.65 -11.43
N LEU A 208 -0.61 -6.52 -11.81
CA LEU A 208 0.24 -5.42 -11.40
C LEU A 208 0.67 -4.59 -12.59
N GLU A 209 0.70 -3.28 -12.37
CA GLU A 209 1.40 -2.34 -13.21
C GLU A 209 2.50 -1.66 -12.40
N HIS A 210 3.63 -1.40 -13.04
CA HIS A 210 4.66 -0.53 -12.48
C HIS A 210 4.54 0.84 -13.14
N ARG A 211 4.27 1.87 -12.34
CA ARG A 211 4.30 3.26 -12.82
C ARG A 211 5.64 3.86 -12.46
N THR A 212 6.49 4.05 -13.47
CA THR A 212 7.64 4.93 -13.37
C THR A 212 7.16 6.38 -13.40
N TYR A 213 7.43 7.13 -12.34
CA TYR A 213 7.31 8.58 -12.39
C TYR A 213 8.53 9.13 -13.14
N ASP A 214 8.33 9.61 -14.36
CA ASP A 214 9.33 10.39 -15.09
C ASP A 214 9.07 11.89 -14.84
N PRO A 215 9.91 12.57 -14.06
CA PRO A 215 9.78 14.01 -13.83
C PRO A 215 9.84 14.81 -15.14
N HIS A 216 10.58 14.34 -16.16
CA HIS A 216 10.69 15.02 -17.44
C HIS A 216 9.38 14.95 -18.22
N GLU A 217 8.73 13.80 -18.30
CA GLU A 217 7.41 13.66 -18.93
C GLU A 217 6.35 14.52 -18.21
N ALA A 218 6.39 14.56 -16.87
CA ALA A 218 5.49 15.40 -16.08
C ALA A 218 5.74 16.92 -16.31
N LEU A 219 6.99 17.31 -16.55
CA LEU A 219 7.38 18.69 -16.85
C LEU A 219 7.15 19.08 -18.31
N GLU A 220 7.22 18.15 -19.26
CA GLU A 220 6.86 18.39 -20.67
C GLU A 220 5.37 18.71 -20.83
N GLY A 221 4.52 18.09 -20.00
CA GLY A 221 3.09 18.42 -19.89
C GLY A 221 2.82 19.70 -19.08
N PHE A 222 3.78 20.20 -18.32
CA PHE A 222 3.66 21.43 -17.54
C PHE A 222 3.79 22.64 -18.48
N ARG A 223 2.67 23.02 -19.11
CA ARG A 223 2.55 24.35 -19.69
C ARG A 223 2.26 25.33 -18.57
N VAL A 224 3.17 26.28 -18.35
CA VAL A 224 2.84 27.54 -17.67
C VAL A 224 1.52 28.01 -18.29
N LEU A 225 0.51 28.25 -17.46
CA LEU A 225 -0.86 28.62 -17.84
C LEU A 225 -0.85 29.74 -18.90
N ASP A 226 -0.72 29.38 -20.17
CA ASP A 226 -0.70 30.37 -21.24
C ASP A 226 -2.14 30.82 -21.52
N HIS A 227 -3.12 29.94 -21.27
CA HIS A 227 -4.54 30.21 -21.46
C HIS A 227 -5.37 29.61 -20.31
N CYS A 228 -5.98 30.45 -19.48
CA CYS A 228 -7.01 30.03 -18.53
C CYS A 228 -8.24 29.52 -19.32
N GLY A 229 -8.29 28.21 -19.58
CA GLY A 229 -9.29 27.51 -20.39
C GLY A 229 -10.69 27.45 -19.75
N TYR A 230 -11.28 28.61 -19.49
CA TYR A 230 -12.67 28.78 -19.07
C TYR A 230 -13.64 29.00 -20.23
N GLN A 231 -13.16 29.14 -21.47
CA GLN A 231 -13.98 29.68 -22.56
C GLN A 231 -14.62 28.67 -23.51
N ASP A 232 -14.21 27.39 -23.53
CA ASP A 232 -14.82 26.38 -24.42
C ASP A 232 -15.00 25.02 -23.73
N ARG A 233 -15.94 24.90 -22.79
CA ARG A 233 -16.30 23.60 -22.20
C ARG A 233 -17.76 23.24 -22.43
N THR A 234 -17.98 22.01 -22.85
CA THR A 234 -19.31 21.40 -22.85
C THR A 234 -19.71 21.03 -21.42
N ALA A 235 -21.02 20.95 -21.13
CA ALA A 235 -21.52 20.64 -19.78
C ALA A 235 -21.00 19.29 -19.22
N ALA A 236 -20.76 18.31 -20.08
CA ALA A 236 -20.16 17.03 -19.69
C ALA A 236 -18.69 17.18 -19.25
N GLY A 237 -17.95 18.08 -19.89
CA GLY A 237 -16.58 18.42 -19.53
C GLY A 237 -16.44 19.29 -18.28
N LEU A 238 -17.50 19.48 -17.49
CA LEU A 238 -17.47 20.17 -16.20
C LEU A 238 -17.74 19.22 -15.01
N LEU A 239 -18.30 18.03 -15.25
CA LEU A 239 -18.86 17.16 -14.21
C LEU A 239 -18.01 15.92 -13.87
N GLY A 240 -17.02 15.56 -14.70
CA GLY A 240 -16.36 14.25 -14.62
C GLY A 240 -14.85 14.26 -14.88
N HIS A 241 -14.10 15.20 -14.29
CA HIS A 241 -12.65 15.24 -14.49
C HIS A 241 -11.89 14.23 -13.63
N THR A 242 -11.01 13.47 -14.28
CA THR A 242 -9.88 12.79 -13.64
C THR A 242 -8.63 13.66 -13.82
N TYR A 243 -7.97 13.99 -12.70
CA TYR A 243 -6.71 14.74 -12.73
C TYR A 243 -5.56 13.78 -12.49
N SER A 244 -4.62 13.72 -13.44
CA SER A 244 -3.36 13.01 -13.20
C SER A 244 -2.59 13.77 -12.14
N THR A 245 -2.31 13.13 -11.02
CA THR A 245 -1.55 13.71 -9.91
C THR A 245 -0.24 12.95 -9.74
N ALA A 246 0.85 13.68 -9.48
CA ALA A 246 2.17 13.08 -9.29
C ALA A 246 2.26 12.23 -8.00
N ALA A 247 1.41 12.51 -7.02
CA ALA A 247 1.24 11.74 -5.80
C ALA A 247 -0.22 11.78 -5.36
N PRO A 248 -0.70 10.78 -4.58
CA PRO A 248 -2.04 10.81 -4.01
C PRO A 248 -2.28 12.14 -3.28
N PRO A 249 -3.36 12.87 -3.60
CA PRO A 249 -3.63 14.15 -2.97
C PRO A 249 -3.87 13.95 -1.47
N ARG A 250 -3.18 14.72 -0.64
CA ARG A 250 -3.44 14.77 0.81
C ARG A 250 -4.84 15.33 1.05
N ALA A 251 -5.42 15.06 2.22
CA ALA A 251 -6.73 15.55 2.61
C ALA A 251 -6.91 17.07 2.39
N ALA A 252 -5.87 17.87 2.65
CA ALA A 252 -5.88 19.31 2.40
C ALA A 252 -6.00 19.68 0.91
N HIS A 253 -5.34 18.92 0.02
CA HIS A 253 -5.45 19.13 -1.43
C HIS A 253 -6.86 18.77 -1.93
N ILE A 254 -7.43 17.68 -1.42
CA ILE A 254 -8.81 17.27 -1.73
C ILE A 254 -9.80 18.33 -1.25
N ALA A 255 -9.65 18.81 -0.01
CA ALA A 255 -10.49 19.88 0.54
C ALA A 255 -10.38 21.18 -0.28
N LEU A 256 -9.17 21.56 -0.70
CA LEU A 256 -8.95 22.71 -1.56
C LEU A 256 -9.67 22.55 -2.91
N ALA A 257 -9.50 21.40 -3.56
CA ALA A 257 -10.14 21.12 -4.83
C ALA A 257 -11.68 21.06 -4.72
N LEU A 258 -12.21 20.51 -3.62
CA LEU A 258 -13.64 20.58 -3.29
C LEU A 258 -14.10 22.04 -3.15
N SER A 259 -13.39 22.86 -2.38
CA SER A 259 -13.73 24.26 -2.14
C SER A 259 -13.66 25.14 -3.39
N ALA A 260 -12.74 24.81 -4.31
CA ALA A 260 -12.63 25.44 -5.63
C ALA A 260 -13.74 25.00 -6.60
N GLY A 261 -14.62 24.09 -6.18
CA GLY A 261 -15.73 23.57 -6.98
C GLY A 261 -15.32 22.54 -8.02
N LEU A 262 -14.11 21.99 -7.92
CA LEU A 262 -13.52 21.09 -8.93
C LEU A 262 -14.26 19.75 -9.05
N PHE A 263 -14.90 19.31 -7.96
CA PHE A 263 -15.66 18.05 -7.88
C PHE A 263 -17.17 18.28 -7.75
N ASN A 264 -17.66 19.49 -8.05
CA ASN A 264 -19.08 19.79 -7.97
C ASN A 264 -19.87 18.94 -8.96
N GLY A 265 -20.90 18.24 -8.46
CA GLY A 265 -21.75 17.38 -9.26
C GLY A 265 -21.19 15.97 -9.48
N GLN A 266 -20.10 15.58 -8.80
CA GLN A 266 -19.68 14.18 -8.78
C GLN A 266 -20.50 13.37 -7.77
N GLU A 267 -20.93 12.19 -8.18
CA GLU A 267 -21.55 11.21 -7.29
C GLU A 267 -20.46 10.39 -6.60
N ILE A 268 -20.54 10.28 -5.28
CA ILE A 268 -19.67 9.44 -4.46
C ILE A 268 -20.49 8.30 -3.88
N GLU A 269 -19.95 7.08 -4.03
CA GLU A 269 -20.53 5.88 -3.46
C GLU A 269 -20.09 5.74 -1.99
N PRO A 270 -21.01 5.43 -1.06
CA PRO A 270 -20.63 5.18 0.31
C PRO A 270 -19.90 3.84 0.43
N ASN A 271 -18.98 3.75 1.39
CA ASN A 271 -18.23 2.53 1.69
C ASN A 271 -19.12 1.33 2.09
N GLU A 272 -20.38 1.59 2.48
CA GLU A 272 -21.40 0.57 2.79
C GLU A 272 -22.64 0.76 1.87
N PRO A 273 -22.59 0.33 0.59
CA PRO A 273 -23.70 0.46 -0.35
C PRO A 273 -24.93 -0.31 0.17
N GLY A 274 -26.05 0.39 0.35
CA GLY A 274 -27.31 -0.17 0.88
C GLY A 274 -27.67 0.29 2.29
N ARG A 275 -26.69 0.74 3.08
CA ARG A 275 -26.97 1.45 4.34
C ARG A 275 -27.10 2.96 4.14
N PHE A 276 -26.33 3.51 3.20
CA PHE A 276 -26.36 4.92 2.84
C PHE A 276 -26.59 5.05 1.33
N PRO A 277 -27.25 6.14 0.88
CA PRO A 277 -27.38 6.44 -0.54
C PRO A 277 -26.07 7.03 -1.08
N SER A 278 -25.89 6.92 -2.39
CA SER A 278 -24.91 7.71 -3.14
C SER A 278 -25.11 9.20 -2.87
N LEU A 279 -24.01 9.94 -2.70
CA LEU A 279 -24.05 11.36 -2.38
C LEU A 279 -23.53 12.18 -3.54
N LEU A 280 -24.18 13.30 -3.83
CA LEU A 280 -23.66 14.28 -4.78
C LEU A 280 -22.75 15.28 -4.05
N VAL A 281 -21.52 15.41 -4.53
CA VAL A 281 -20.54 16.33 -3.98
C VAL A 281 -20.84 17.74 -4.47
N LYS A 282 -20.92 18.69 -3.53
CA LYS A 282 -20.99 20.12 -3.82
C LYS A 282 -20.16 20.89 -2.82
N GLY A 283 -19.01 21.39 -3.26
CA GLY A 283 -18.25 22.40 -2.57
C GLY A 283 -19.02 23.72 -2.56
N VAL A 284 -19.24 24.26 -1.36
CA VAL A 284 -19.88 25.56 -1.17
C VAL A 284 -18.88 26.45 -0.45
N PHE A 285 -18.39 27.47 -1.14
CA PHE A 285 -17.60 28.51 -0.52
C PHE A 285 -18.54 29.59 0.03
N ARG A 286 -18.64 29.72 1.36
CA ARG A 286 -19.40 30.80 2.00
C ARG A 286 -18.44 31.87 2.48
N ARG A 287 -18.66 33.09 1.99
CA ARG A 287 -17.96 34.29 2.44
C ARG A 287 -18.75 34.89 3.59
N GLU A 288 -18.07 35.12 4.71
CA GLU A 288 -18.59 35.99 5.76
C GLU A 288 -17.70 37.23 5.81
N LEU A 289 -18.34 38.40 5.69
CA LEU A 289 -17.67 39.68 5.91
C LEU A 289 -17.60 39.88 7.42
N LEU A 290 -16.39 39.82 7.96
CA LEU A 290 -16.17 40.11 9.37
C LEU A 290 -15.69 41.54 9.50
N ARG A 291 -16.53 42.35 10.15
CA ARG A 291 -16.19 43.72 10.49
C ARG A 291 -15.15 43.73 11.59
N ILE A 292 -13.92 44.05 11.23
CA ILE A 292 -12.79 44.06 12.16
C ILE A 292 -12.57 45.43 12.79
N LYS A 293 -13.11 46.50 12.19
CA LYS A 293 -12.92 47.86 12.68
C LYS A 293 -14.12 48.74 12.33
N GLU A 294 -14.68 49.41 13.33
CA GLU A 294 -15.57 50.55 13.17
C GLU A 294 -14.85 51.79 13.70
N ASN A 295 -14.79 52.84 12.89
CA ASN A 295 -14.43 54.17 13.35
C ASN A 295 -15.72 54.94 13.60
N ARG A 296 -15.84 55.53 14.79
CA ARG A 296 -17.00 56.33 15.21
C ARG A 296 -16.55 57.77 15.39
N ASP A 297 -17.44 58.70 15.05
CA ASP A 297 -17.24 60.13 15.29
C ASP A 297 -17.34 60.47 16.79
N GLU A 298 -17.08 61.73 17.14
CA GLU A 298 -17.12 62.23 18.52
C GLU A 298 -18.52 62.14 19.16
N GLU A 299 -19.57 62.01 18.35
CA GLU A 299 -20.97 61.87 18.76
C GLU A 299 -21.40 60.39 18.89
N GLY A 300 -20.51 59.45 18.54
CA GLY A 300 -20.69 58.01 18.69
C GLY A 300 -21.38 57.33 17.50
N ALA A 301 -21.63 58.03 16.40
CA ALA A 301 -22.16 57.46 15.16
C ALA A 301 -21.03 56.84 14.32
N VAL A 302 -21.34 55.75 13.61
CA VAL A 302 -20.33 55.01 12.80
C VAL A 302 -20.03 55.79 11.53
N GLU A 303 -18.81 56.32 11.42
CA GLU A 303 -18.34 57.13 10.29
C GLU A 303 -17.78 56.24 9.16
N SER A 304 -17.06 55.17 9.51
CA SER A 304 -16.54 54.19 8.54
C SER A 304 -16.32 52.82 9.17
N HIS A 305 -16.34 51.78 8.36
CA HIS A 305 -15.99 50.42 8.79
C HIS A 305 -15.06 49.75 7.79
N VAL A 306 -14.24 48.82 8.31
CA VAL A 306 -13.37 47.95 7.53
C VAL A 306 -13.80 46.52 7.78
N ASP A 307 -14.24 45.86 6.72
CA ASP A 307 -14.60 44.45 6.71
C ASP A 307 -13.47 43.66 6.04
N ILE A 308 -13.10 42.52 6.62
CA ILE A 308 -12.20 41.56 5.98
C ILE A 308 -13.03 40.34 5.57
N GLU A 309 -12.79 39.86 4.35
CA GLU A 309 -13.34 38.58 3.90
C GLU A 309 -12.66 37.44 4.67
N GLN A 310 -13.42 36.72 5.49
CA GLN A 310 -12.95 35.48 6.10
C GLN A 310 -13.69 34.28 5.48
N PRO A 311 -12.96 33.29 4.95
CA PRO A 311 -13.58 32.07 4.45
C PRO A 311 -14.13 31.25 5.62
N ARG A 312 -15.40 30.85 5.51
CA ARG A 312 -16.01 29.83 6.37
C ARG A 312 -16.00 28.50 5.62
N LEU A 313 -15.10 27.60 6.04
CA LEU A 313 -15.03 26.22 5.54
C LEU A 313 -16.21 25.40 6.07
#